data_AF-A0AA45Z2T3-F1
#
_entry.id   AF-A0AA45Z2T3-F1
#
_cell.length_a   1.000
_cell.length_b   1.000
_cell.length_c   1.000
_cell.angle_alpha   90.00
_cell.angle_beta   90.00
_cell.angle_gamma   90.00
#
_symmetry.space_group_name_H-M   'P 1'
#
loop_
_entity.id
_entity.type
_entity.pdbx_description
1 polymer ?
#
loop_
_entity_poly.entity_id
_entity_poly.type
_entity_poly.pdbx_seq_one_letter_code
_entity_poly.pdbx_strand_id
1 'polypeptide(L)'
;MAAGVSELDERVWDERGVKVIAPHRRGRKRKAPQDGREPRRYERYWKVERYFAWLRFFRRLVTRYEVKAENFLGFLHLACALILMRQF
;
A
#
# COMPACT_ATOMS: atom_id res chain seq x y z
N MET A 1 -20.07 10.73 -19.45
CA MET A 1 -19.86 10.49 -18.02
C MET A 1 -20.25 9.06 -17.70
N ALA A 2 -19.28 8.16 -17.56
CA ALA A 2 -19.57 6.80 -17.11
C ALA A 2 -20.07 6.85 -15.66
N ALA A 3 -21.27 6.31 -15.40
CA ALA A 3 -21.81 6.19 -14.05
C ALA A 3 -20.80 5.41 -13.19
N GLY A 4 -20.29 6.00 -12.10
CA GLY A 4 -19.29 5.33 -11.26
C GLY A 4 -18.05 6.15 -10.89
N VAL A 5 -17.70 7.15 -11.69
CA VAL A 5 -16.38 7.81 -11.60
C VAL A 5 -16.52 9.18 -10.94
N SER A 6 -15.75 9.44 -9.88
CA SER A 6 -15.70 10.78 -9.28
C SER A 6 -14.75 11.69 -10.06
N GLU A 7 -14.99 13.01 -10.03
CA GLU A 7 -14.10 14.03 -10.63
C GLU A 7 -12.64 13.88 -10.15
N LEU A 8 -12.44 13.42 -8.92
CA LEU A 8 -11.12 13.11 -8.37
C LEU A 8 -10.48 11.91 -9.08
N ASP A 9 -11.26 10.87 -9.39
CA ASP A 9 -10.74 9.67 -10.05
C ASP A 9 -10.27 10.00 -11.47
N GLU A 10 -11.00 10.86 -12.19
CA GLU A 10 -10.62 11.36 -13.51
C GLU A 10 -9.34 12.20 -13.42
N ARG A 11 -9.30 13.20 -12.52
CA ARG A 11 -8.10 14.02 -12.33
C ARG A 11 -6.85 13.21 -11.98
N VAL A 12 -6.95 12.25 -11.06
CA VAL A 12 -5.79 11.45 -10.63
C VAL A 12 -5.35 10.50 -11.75
N TRP A 13 -6.27 10.01 -12.57
CA TRP A 13 -5.94 9.23 -13.74
C TRP A 13 -5.21 10.08 -14.79
N ASP A 14 -5.69 11.29 -15.09
CA ASP A 14 -5.09 12.16 -16.10
C ASP A 14 -3.73 12.71 -15.66
N GLU A 15 -3.60 13.12 -14.39
CA GLU A 15 -2.35 13.68 -13.87
C GLU A 15 -1.28 12.61 -13.60
N ARG A 16 -1.68 11.39 -13.19
CA ARG A 16 -0.74 10.39 -12.64
C ARG A 16 -0.85 8.99 -13.23
N GLY A 17 -1.87 8.70 -14.05
CA GLY A 17 -2.14 7.35 -14.55
C GLY A 17 -2.51 6.36 -13.44
N VAL A 18 -3.00 6.84 -12.29
CA VAL A 18 -3.28 6.01 -11.10
C VAL A 18 -4.78 5.90 -10.88
N LYS A 19 -5.27 4.66 -10.72
CA LYS A 19 -6.64 4.41 -10.29
C LYS A 19 -6.75 4.59 -8.77
N VAL A 20 -7.69 5.42 -8.33
CA VAL A 20 -8.02 5.56 -6.91
C VAL A 20 -8.71 4.29 -6.42
N ILE A 21 -8.07 3.63 -5.46
CA ILE A 21 -8.53 2.36 -4.85
C ILE A 21 -9.04 2.58 -3.43
N ALA A 22 -8.72 3.74 -2.82
CA ALA A 22 -9.11 4.06 -1.46
C ALA A 22 -10.63 4.28 -1.37
N PRO A 23 -11.31 3.66 -0.39
CA PRO A 23 -12.72 3.90 -0.17
C PRO A 23 -12.95 5.32 0.34
N HIS A 24 -14.15 5.84 0.11
CA HIS A 24 -14.56 7.09 0.75
C HIS A 24 -14.60 6.96 2.28
N ARG A 25 -14.32 8.06 2.98
CA ARG A 25 -14.42 8.13 4.44
C ARG A 25 -15.86 7.84 4.90
N ARG A 26 -16.02 7.05 5.96
CA ARG A 26 -17.31 6.62 6.53
C ARG A 26 -18.32 7.77 6.87
N GLY A 27 -17.87 9.02 6.99
CA GLY A 27 -18.70 10.19 7.34
C GLY A 27 -18.97 11.16 6.20
N ARG A 28 -18.86 10.73 4.93
CA ARG A 28 -19.05 11.63 3.78
C ARG A 28 -20.52 12.08 3.67
N LYS A 29 -20.75 13.39 3.62
CA LYS A 29 -22.09 13.99 3.48
C LYS A 29 -22.68 13.92 2.05
N ARG A 30 -21.82 13.84 1.02
CA ARG A 30 -22.23 13.72 -0.39
C ARG A 30 -22.33 12.24 -0.80
N LYS A 31 -23.41 11.86 -1.50
CA LYS A 31 -23.56 10.52 -2.07
C LYS A 31 -22.41 10.22 -3.03
N ALA A 32 -21.88 9.01 -2.94
CA ALA A 32 -20.77 8.58 -3.78
C ALA A 32 -21.28 8.28 -5.21
N PRO A 33 -20.55 8.71 -6.25
CA PRO A 33 -20.78 8.21 -7.61
C PRO A 33 -20.33 6.75 -7.74
N GLN A 34 -19.49 6.26 -6.83
CA GLN A 34 -18.78 5.00 -6.98
C GLN A 34 -19.73 3.80 -6.89
N ASP A 35 -19.93 3.19 -8.05
CA ASP A 35 -20.75 2.00 -8.26
C ASP A 35 -20.03 0.75 -7.73
N GLY A 36 -20.39 0.35 -6.52
CA GLY A 36 -20.60 -1.04 -6.08
C GLY A 36 -19.46 -2.08 -6.05
N ARG A 37 -18.42 -2.08 -6.90
CA ARG A 37 -17.47 -3.23 -7.02
C ARG A 37 -16.08 -2.81 -7.55
N GLU A 38 -14.93 -3.35 -7.14
CA GLU A 38 -14.51 -4.09 -5.95
C GLU A 38 -13.29 -3.33 -5.36
N PRO A 39 -13.33 -2.81 -4.12
CA PRO A 39 -12.11 -2.45 -3.41
C PRO A 39 -11.39 -3.70 -2.86
N ARG A 40 -11.46 -4.85 -3.55
CA ARG A 40 -10.76 -6.09 -3.12
C ARG A 40 -9.25 -5.90 -3.02
N ARG A 41 -8.69 -4.98 -3.80
CA ARG A 41 -7.28 -4.60 -3.67
C ARG A 41 -7.03 -3.79 -2.41
N TYR A 42 -7.96 -2.92 -2.02
CA TYR A 42 -7.89 -2.20 -0.74
C TYR A 42 -7.99 -3.16 0.45
N GLU A 43 -8.90 -4.14 0.39
CA GLU A 43 -9.03 -5.18 1.42
C GLU A 43 -7.78 -6.05 1.59
N ARG A 44 -6.90 -6.13 0.59
CA ARG A 44 -5.62 -6.86 0.69
C ARG A 44 -4.46 -5.95 1.09
N TYR A 45 -4.67 -4.64 1.13
CA TYR A 45 -3.61 -3.65 1.41
C TYR A 45 -3.05 -3.79 2.83
N TRP A 46 -3.86 -4.28 3.78
CA TRP A 46 -3.38 -4.59 5.13
C TRP A 46 -2.19 -5.56 5.15
N LYS A 47 -2.04 -6.44 4.14
CA LYS A 47 -0.89 -7.35 4.04
C LYS A 47 0.42 -6.58 3.81
N VAL A 48 0.36 -5.55 2.95
CA VAL A 48 1.50 -4.68 2.65
C VAL A 48 1.82 -3.82 3.87
N GLU A 49 0.81 -3.21 4.49
CA GLU A 49 1.00 -2.43 5.71
C GLU A 49 1.59 -3.27 6.85
N ARG A 50 1.08 -4.50 7.03
CA ARG A 50 1.60 -5.46 8.02
C ARG A 50 3.04 -5.86 7.73
N TYR A 51 3.37 -6.12 6.46
CA TYR A 51 4.75 -6.40 6.05
C TYR A 51 5.70 -5.26 6.44
N PHE A 52 5.36 -4.02 6.12
CA PHE A 52 6.18 -2.87 6.52
C PHE A 52 6.20 -2.68 8.04
N ALA A 53 5.11 -2.96 8.75
CA ALA A 53 5.11 -2.96 10.21
C ALA A 53 6.10 -3.98 10.79
N TRP A 54 6.20 -5.18 10.21
CA TRP A 54 7.21 -6.17 10.58
C TRP A 54 8.63 -5.71 10.28
N LEU A 55 8.86 -5.12 9.10
CA LEU A 55 10.17 -4.57 8.74
C LEU A 55 10.64 -3.49 9.73
N ARG A 56 9.73 -2.69 10.29
CA ARG A 56 10.07 -1.64 11.25
C ARG A 56 10.63 -2.17 12.58
N PHE A 57 10.47 -3.44 12.92
CA PHE A 57 11.11 -4.04 14.09
C PHE A 57 12.61 -4.30 13.87
N PHE A 58 13.06 -4.41 12.62
CA PHE A 58 14.47 -4.56 12.29
C PHE A 58 15.12 -3.17 12.22
N ARG A 59 15.69 -2.72 13.35
CA ARG A 59 16.32 -1.37 13.47
C ARG A 59 17.31 -1.06 12.35
N ARG A 60 18.02 -2.07 11.82
CA ARG A 60 18.98 -1.93 10.71
C ARG A 60 18.32 -1.54 9.38
N LEU A 61 17.04 -1.84 9.20
CA LEU A 61 16.26 -1.51 7.99
C LEU A 61 15.47 -0.21 8.11
N VAL A 62 15.18 0.26 9.34
CA VAL A 62 14.45 1.52 9.56
C VAL A 62 15.27 2.72 9.09
N THR A 63 16.54 2.77 9.47
CA THR A 63 17.49 3.80 9.03
C THR A 63 18.60 3.13 8.24
N ARG A 64 18.78 3.55 6.99
CA ARG A 64 19.84 3.02 6.12
C ARG A 64 21.19 3.61 6.55
N TYR A 65 22.02 2.78 7.17
CA TYR A 65 23.43 3.09 7.48
C TYR A 65 24.42 2.49 6.46
N GLU A 66 23.95 1.59 5.60
CA GLU A 66 24.80 0.94 4.60
C GLU A 66 25.19 1.90 3.47
N VAL A 67 26.50 2.01 3.24
CA VAL A 67 27.06 2.75 2.10
C VAL A 67 26.64 2.07 0.79
N LYS A 68 26.83 0.76 0.71
CA LYS A 68 26.52 -0.06 -0.46
C LYS A 68 25.06 -0.49 -0.49
N ALA A 69 24.42 -0.43 -1.66
CA ALA A 69 23.01 -0.80 -1.82
C ALA A 69 22.81 -2.31 -1.67
N GLU A 70 23.81 -3.10 -2.05
CA GLU A 70 23.84 -4.56 -1.99
C GLU A 70 23.78 -5.05 -0.55
N ASN A 71 24.49 -4.39 0.37
CA ASN A 71 24.44 -4.70 1.80
C ASN A 71 23.03 -4.48 2.35
N PHE A 72 22.40 -3.35 2.02
CA PHE A 72 21.04 -3.06 2.45
C PHE A 72 20.05 -4.08 1.90
N LEU A 73 20.18 -4.45 0.63
CA LEU A 73 19.36 -5.49 0.01
C LEU A 73 19.56 -6.86 0.69
N GLY A 74 20.79 -7.20 1.05
CA GLY A 74 21.11 -8.40 1.83
C GLY A 74 20.38 -8.43 3.18
N PHE A 75 20.40 -7.33 3.93
CA PHE A 75 19.65 -7.23 5.18
C PHE A 75 18.13 -7.30 4.98
N LEU A 76 17.61 -6.75 3.88
CA LEU A 76 16.20 -6.83 3.55
C LEU A 76 15.78 -8.29 3.29
N HIS A 77 16.56 -9.04 2.50
CA HIS A 77 16.32 -10.46 2.27
C HIS A 77 16.41 -11.29 3.56
N LEU A 78 17.39 -11.00 4.41
CA LEU A 78 17.51 -11.66 5.71
C LEU A 78 16.28 -11.40 6.60
N ALA A 79 15.79 -10.16 6.66
CA ALA A 79 14.58 -9.84 7.42
C ALA A 79 13.34 -10.57 6.86
N CYS A 80 13.21 -10.65 5.53
CA CYS A 80 12.15 -11.43 4.89
C CYS A 80 12.23 -12.92 5.27
N ALA A 81 13.42 -13.52 5.24
CA ALA A 81 13.62 -14.91 5.64
C ALA A 81 13.23 -15.14 7.11
N LEU A 82 13.63 -14.24 8.03
CA LEU A 82 13.26 -14.32 9.45
C LEU A 82 11.76 -14.17 9.69
N ILE A 83 11.08 -13.28 8.94
CA ILE A 83 9.62 -13.13 9.00
C ILE A 83 8.93 -14.43 8.58
N LEU A 84 9.39 -15.05 7.50
CA LEU A 84 8.83 -16.32 7.01
C LEU A 84 9.07 -17.46 7.99
N MET A 85 10.30 -17.57 8.54
CA MET A 85 10.65 -18.61 9.52
C MET A 85 9.86 -18.50 10.82
N ARG A 86 9.42 -17.29 11.23
CA ARG A 86 8.62 -17.08 12.44
C ARG A 86 7.15 -17.53 12.29
N GLN A 87 6.70 -17.79 11.08
CA GLN A 87 5.33 -18.22 10.78
C GLN A 87 5.18 -19.74 10.61
N PHE A 88 6.28 -20.49 10.66
CA PHE A 88 6.34 -21.95 10.76
C PHE A 88 6.76 -22.35 12.18
#